data_AF-A0A920THM3-F1
#
_entry.id   AF-A0A920THM3-F1
#
_cell.length_a   1.000
_cell.length_b   1.000
_cell.length_c   1.000
_cell.angle_alpha   90.00
_cell.angle_beta   90.00
_cell.angle_gamma   90.00
#
_symmetry.space_group_name_H-M   'P 1'
#
loop_
_entity.id
_entity.type
_entity.pdbx_description
1 polymer ?
#
loop_
_entity_poly.entity_id
_entity_poly.type
_entity_poly.pdbx_seq_one_letter_code
_entity_poly.pdbx_strand_id
1 'polypeptide(L)' 'MQKNPEAKKSKLIVGPWPHPLSLSTITGDIDFGPDSMIDLDQLELRWFNYWLKGIDDGILDEPPIKIFIMG' A
#
# COMPACT_ATOMS: atom_id res chain seq x y z
N MET A 1 -14.59 -15.55 11.28
CA MET A 1 -14.00 -14.26 11.69
C MET A 1 -15.03 -13.16 11.47
N GLN A 2 -15.39 -12.41 12.50
CA GLN A 2 -16.37 -11.32 12.41
C GLN A 2 -15.69 -10.09 11.79
N LYS A 3 -16.28 -9.49 10.74
CA LYS A 3 -15.71 -8.31 10.07
C LYS A 3 -16.00 -7.06 10.92
N ASN A 4 -14.97 -6.35 11.36
CA ASN A 4 -15.10 -5.04 12.02
C ASN A 4 -15.28 -3.95 10.93
N PRO A 5 -16.42 -3.22 10.88
CA PRO A 5 -16.64 -2.15 9.91
C PRO A 5 -15.58 -1.05 9.96
N GLU A 6 -15.04 -0.76 11.15
CA GLU A 6 -14.01 0.27 11.35
C GLU A 6 -12.68 -0.13 10.72
N ALA A 7 -12.41 -1.43 10.54
CA ALA A 7 -11.18 -1.91 9.91
C ALA A 7 -11.06 -1.47 8.43
N LYS A 8 -12.17 -1.09 7.77
CA LYS A 8 -12.14 -0.53 6.42
C LYS A 8 -11.53 0.88 6.37
N LYS A 9 -11.45 1.58 7.50
CA LYS A 9 -10.83 2.91 7.63
C LYS A 9 -9.32 2.84 7.89
N SER A 10 -8.71 1.67 7.70
CA SER A 10 -7.26 1.50 7.80
C SER A 10 -6.74 0.75 6.58
N LYS A 11 -5.54 1.11 6.13
CA LYS A 11 -4.86 0.50 5.01
C LYS A 11 -3.47 0.04 5.45
N LEU A 12 -3.05 -1.14 5.00
CA LEU A 12 -1.72 -1.69 5.22
C LEU A 12 -1.10 -2.09 3.88
N ILE A 13 0.14 -1.65 3.65
CA ILE A 13 0.94 -2.03 2.49
C ILE A 13 2.20 -2.72 2.99
N VAL A 14 2.48 -3.91 2.45
CA VAL A 14 3.67 -4.70 2.79
C VAL A 14 4.36 -5.12 1.50
N GLY A 15 5.63 -4.74 1.36
CA GLY A 15 6.48 -5.13 0.24
C GLY A 15 7.89 -5.52 0.70
N PRO A 16 8.71 -6.09 -0.19
CA PRO A 16 10.01 -6.66 0.15
C PRO A 16 11.11 -5.57 0.16
N TRP A 17 10.85 -4.44 0.81
CA TRP A 17 11.72 -3.26 0.73
C TRP A 17 12.51 -3.01 2.02
N PRO A 18 13.69 -2.36 1.94
CA PRO A 18 14.39 -1.85 3.11
C PRO A 18 13.67 -0.60 3.67
N HIS A 19 14.23 0.01 4.73
CA HIS A 19 13.68 1.21 5.35
C HIS A 19 13.25 2.34 4.40
N PRO A 20 13.99 2.69 3.32
CA PRO A 20 13.56 3.72 2.38
C PRO A 20 12.41 3.29 1.45
N LEU A 21 11.82 2.11 1.66
CA LEU A 21 10.65 1.60 0.95
C LEU A 21 10.92 1.36 -0.55
N SER A 22 9.91 1.55 -1.39
CA SER A 22 9.84 1.13 -2.79
C SER A 22 10.68 1.99 -3.76
N LEU A 23 11.99 2.09 -3.52
CA LEU A 23 12.93 2.82 -4.39
C LEU A 23 13.69 1.95 -5.39
N SER A 24 13.70 0.63 -5.17
CA SER A 24 14.45 -0.34 -5.96
C SER A 24 13.71 -1.67 -5.99
N THR A 25 13.84 -2.43 -7.08
CA THR A 25 13.40 -3.83 -7.13
C THR A 25 14.34 -4.75 -6.33
N ILE A 26 15.53 -4.26 -6.00
CA ILE A 26 16.59 -5.00 -5.31
C ILE A 26 16.62 -4.66 -3.82
N THR A 27 16.56 -5.70 -2.98
CA THR A 27 16.77 -5.63 -1.53
C THR A 27 17.79 -6.68 -1.10
N GLY A 28 18.93 -6.22 -0.57
CA GLY A 28 20.05 -7.11 -0.30
C GLY A 28 20.58 -7.72 -1.60
N ASP A 29 20.68 -9.05 -1.65
CA ASP A 29 21.17 -9.80 -2.82
C ASP A 29 20.05 -10.31 -3.75
N ILE A 30 18.79 -9.90 -3.52
CA ILE A 30 17.62 -10.40 -4.26
C ILE A 30 16.99 -9.26 -5.06
N ASP A 31 16.77 -9.51 -6.35
CA ASP A 31 15.90 -8.70 -7.22
C ASP A 31 14.48 -9.29 -7.22
N PHE A 32 13.52 -8.56 -6.66
CA PHE A 32 12.10 -8.95 -6.59
C PHE A 32 11.31 -8.58 -7.85
N GLY A 33 11.97 -7.96 -8.84
CA GLY A 33 11.38 -7.61 -10.12
C GLY A 33 10.42 -6.41 -10.07
N PRO A 34 9.91 -5.96 -11.23
CA PRO A 34 9.13 -4.73 -11.34
C PRO A 34 7.80 -4.76 -10.56
N ASP A 35 7.23 -5.95 -10.35
CA ASP A 35 5.99 -6.11 -9.57
C ASP A 35 6.18 -5.83 -8.07
N SER A 36 7.44 -5.77 -7.61
CA SER A 36 7.75 -5.32 -6.25
C SER A 36 7.64 -3.81 -6.09
N MET A 37 7.37 -3.04 -7.15
CA MET A 37 7.34 -1.57 -7.06
C MET A 37 5.93 -1.04 -6.83
N ILE A 38 5.82 -0.01 -6.00
CA ILE A 38 4.61 0.79 -5.83
C ILE A 38 4.94 2.27 -5.96
N ASP A 39 3.95 3.03 -6.45
CA ASP A 39 3.94 4.48 -6.36
C ASP A 39 3.38 4.88 -4.98
N LEU A 40 4.27 5.01 -3.99
CA LEU A 40 3.88 5.33 -2.62
C LEU A 40 3.30 6.75 -2.52
N ASP A 41 3.91 7.72 -3.19
CA ASP A 41 3.49 9.12 -3.17
C ASP A 41 2.05 9.27 -3.66
N GLN A 42 1.69 8.58 -4.75
CA GLN A 42 0.33 8.61 -5.27
C GLN A 42 -0.67 7.94 -4.31
N LEU A 43 -0.28 6.85 -3.66
CA LEU A 43 -1.13 6.17 -2.67
C LEU A 43 -1.38 7.04 -1.45
N GLU A 44 -0.34 7.69 -0.92
CA GLU A 44 -0.44 8.64 0.18
C GLU A 44 -1.30 9.84 -0.19
N LEU A 45 -1.12 10.40 -1.40
CA LEU A 45 -1.91 11.53 -1.88
C LEU A 45 -3.41 11.19 -1.95
N ARG A 46 -3.77 10.01 -2.45
CA ARG A 46 -5.18 9.54 -2.47
C ARG A 46 -5.74 9.39 -1.06
N TRP A 47 -4.95 8.83 -0.15
CA TRP A 47 -5.32 8.71 1.27
C TRP A 47 -5.59 10.07 1.91
N PHE A 48 -4.71 11.03 1.71
CA PHE A 48 -4.88 12.39 2.23
C PHE A 48 -6.01 13.15 1.53
N ASN A 49 -6.24 12.95 0.23
CA ASN A 49 -7.36 13.57 -0.47
C ASN A 49 -8.72 13.14 0.13
N TYR A 50 -8.86 11.85 0.49
CA TYR A 50 -10.06 11.37 1.16
C TYR A 50 -10.26 12.04 2.53
N TRP A 51 -9.25 11.97 3.41
CA TRP A 51 -9.40 12.43 4.79
C TRP A 51 -9.33 13.95 4.99
N LEU A 52 -8.47 14.63 4.22
CA LEU A 52 -8.21 16.06 4.40
C LEU A 52 -9.03 16.95 3.48
N LYS A 53 -9.49 16.41 2.33
CA LYS A 53 -10.25 17.19 1.33
C LYS A 53 -11.65 16.63 1.07
N GLY A 54 -12.00 15.46 1.60
CA GLY A 54 -13.30 14.83 1.37
C GLY A 54 -13.52 14.37 -0.07
N ILE A 55 -12.44 14.16 -0.83
CA ILE A 55 -12.52 13.67 -2.21
C ILE A 55 -12.65 12.14 -2.15
N ASP A 56 -13.82 11.63 -2.52
CA ASP A 56 -14.05 10.19 -2.63
C ASP A 56 -13.65 9.66 -4.01
N ASP A 57 -12.49 9.02 -4.08
CA ASP A 57 -11.97 8.34 -5.27
C ASP A 57 -12.07 6.80 -5.16
N GLY A 58 -12.87 6.30 -4.21
CA GLY A 58 -13.05 4.88 -3.95
C GLY A 58 -11.94 4.22 -3.12
N ILE A 59 -10.99 4.97 -2.56
CA ILE A 59 -9.89 4.39 -1.76
C ILE A 59 -10.37 3.50 -0.60
N LEU A 60 -11.54 3.77 0.00
CA LEU A 60 -12.10 2.92 1.06
C LEU A 60 -12.80 1.65 0.56
N ASP A 61 -13.14 1.58 -0.73
CA ASP A 61 -13.76 0.40 -1.35
C ASP A 61 -12.73 -0.64 -1.76
N GLU A 62 -11.48 -0.24 -1.93
CA GLU A 62 -10.36 -1.13 -2.19
C GLU A 62 -10.08 -2.07 -1.00
N PRO A 63 -9.43 -3.23 -1.22
CA PRO A 63 -8.99 -4.09 -0.13
C PRO A 63 -8.17 -3.34 0.94
N PRO A 64 -8.31 -3.68 2.23
CA PRO A 64 -7.60 -2.99 3.31
C PRO A 64 -6.11 -3.35 3.38
N ILE A 65 -5.69 -4.41 2.69
CA ILE A 65 -4.31 -4.91 2.71
C ILE A 65 -3.85 -5.12 1.28
N LYS A 66 -2.69 -4.54 0.93
CA LYS A 66 -1.93 -4.86 -0.27
C LYS A 66 -0.60 -5.47 0.15
N ILE A 67 -0.38 -6.72 -0.23
CA ILE A 67 0.81 -7.48 0.17
C ILE A 67 1.51 -8.03 -1.07
N PHE A 68 2.82 -7.84 -1.14
CA PHE A 68 3.68 -8.58 -2.04
C PHE A 68 4.00 -9.94 -1.41
N ILE A 69 3.65 -11.03 -2.09
CA ILE A 69 3.94 -12.38 -1.61
C ILE A 69 5.27 -12.83 -2.20
N MET A 70 6.26 -13.03 -1.35
CA MET A 70 7.55 -13.64 -1.71
C MET A 70 7.38 -15.15 -1.90
N GLY A 71 8.11 -15.75 -2.84
CA GLY A 71 8.06 -17.18 -3.15
C GLY A 71 9.21 -17.62 -4.04
#